data_AF-A0A6J5XZP0-F1
#
_entry.id   AF-A0A6J5XZP0-F1
#
_cell.length_a   1.000
_cell.length_b   1.000
_cell.length_c   1.000
_cell.angle_alpha   90.00
_cell.angle_beta   90.00
_cell.angle_gamma   90.00
#
_symmetry.space_group_name_H-M   'P 1'
#
loop_
_entity.id
_entity.type
_entity.pdbx_description
1 polymer ?
#
loop_
_entity_poly.entity_id
_entity_poly.type
_entity_poly.pdbx_seq_one_letter_code
_entity_poly.pdbx_strand_id
1 'polypeptide(L)'
;MMRPRFGLLGFEHEFLWSYGTHETDLQWLATLSSLKYLNLGVVKLIKTTSYWLPAVNMLPSLVELHLPSCRLSMLPLTLPSINFTSLIVLDLSSNKVTSTIPPWLFNLTKTRDVGFRI
;
A
#
# COMPACT_ATOMS: atom_id res chain seq x y z
N MET A 1 18.86 7.97 -8.71
CA MET A 1 17.77 7.05 -9.06
C MET A 1 18.31 5.63 -8.99
N MET A 2 18.11 4.92 -7.87
CA MET A 2 18.65 3.59 -7.65
C MET A 2 17.47 2.62 -7.45
N ARG A 3 17.32 1.66 -8.37
CA ARG A 3 16.53 0.46 -8.11
C ARG A 3 17.26 -0.32 -6.99
N PRO A 4 16.63 -0.63 -5.85
CA PRO A 4 17.24 -1.54 -4.90
C PRO A 4 17.43 -2.90 -5.59
N ARG A 5 18.62 -3.50 -5.49
CA ARG A 5 18.86 -4.86 -5.99
C ARG A 5 18.27 -5.85 -4.99
N PHE A 6 17.21 -6.54 -5.40
CA PHE A 6 16.55 -7.58 -4.61
C PHE A 6 17.24 -8.92 -4.86
N GLY A 7 17.81 -9.50 -3.80
CA GLY A 7 18.43 -10.82 -3.84
C GLY A 7 17.37 -11.89 -4.08
N LEU A 8 17.57 -12.69 -5.12
CA LEU A 8 16.80 -13.88 -5.43
C LEU A 8 16.93 -14.91 -4.30
N LEU A 9 15.91 -15.04 -3.47
CA LEU A 9 15.62 -16.28 -2.76
C LEU A 9 14.18 -16.63 -3.07
N GLY A 10 14.02 -17.69 -3.85
CA GLY A 10 12.73 -18.15 -4.33
C GLY A 10 11.81 -18.53 -3.17
N PHE A 11 10.80 -17.71 -2.95
CA PHE A 11 9.40 -17.98 -2.59
C PHE A 11 8.68 -16.63 -2.79
N GLU A 12 7.44 -16.62 -3.26
CA GLU A 12 6.68 -15.44 -3.74
C GLU A 12 6.32 -14.40 -2.64
N HIS A 13 7.31 -13.84 -1.93
CA HIS A 13 7.10 -12.79 -0.95
C HIS A 13 8.25 -11.78 -0.99
N GLU A 14 8.06 -10.67 -1.70
CA GLU A 14 8.98 -9.54 -1.68
C GLU A 14 8.78 -8.73 -0.39
N PHE A 15 9.61 -8.98 0.63
CA PHE A 15 9.67 -8.17 1.84
C PHE A 15 10.62 -6.98 1.64
N LEU A 16 10.11 -5.75 1.72
CA LEU A 16 10.92 -4.53 1.61
C LEU A 16 11.18 -3.90 2.98
N TRP A 17 12.34 -4.16 3.58
CA TRP A 17 12.78 -3.43 4.77
C TRP A 17 13.62 -2.20 4.36
N SER A 18 13.17 -0.99 4.73
CA SER A 18 13.97 0.24 4.58
C SER A 18 14.41 0.76 5.95
N TYR A 19 15.65 0.45 6.35
CA TYR A 19 16.32 1.00 7.54
C TYR A 19 17.03 2.33 7.23
N GLY A 20 16.41 3.22 6.45
CA GLY A 20 17.01 4.48 6.03
C GLY A 20 16.01 5.63 6.05
N THR A 21 16.46 6.81 6.44
CA THR A 21 15.71 8.09 6.49
C THR A 21 15.32 8.65 5.11
N HIS A 22 15.27 7.81 4.07
CA HIS A 22 14.95 8.22 2.71
C HIS A 22 13.48 7.95 2.40
N GLU A 23 12.76 9.02 2.07
CA GLU A 23 11.41 8.99 1.53
C GLU A 23 11.37 8.00 0.35
N THR A 24 10.55 6.96 0.45
CA THR A 24 10.48 5.91 -0.56
C THR A 24 9.51 6.33 -1.65
N ASP A 25 10.05 6.69 -2.80
CA ASP A 25 9.25 6.82 -4.02
C ASP A 25 8.76 5.43 -4.45
N LEU A 26 7.44 5.28 -4.59
CA LEU A 26 6.77 4.02 -4.90
C LEU A 26 6.42 3.88 -6.39
N GLN A 27 6.85 4.81 -7.26
CA GLN A 27 6.57 4.75 -8.70
C GLN A 27 7.05 3.45 -9.37
N TRP A 28 8.06 2.78 -8.83
CA TRP A 28 8.52 1.49 -9.35
C TRP A 28 7.48 0.37 -9.19
N LEU A 29 6.54 0.48 -8.23
CA LEU A 29 5.43 -0.46 -8.08
C LEU A 29 4.56 -0.50 -9.35
N ALA A 30 4.41 0.62 -10.06
CA ALA A 30 3.65 0.67 -11.30
C ALA A 30 4.13 -0.33 -12.37
N THR A 31 5.39 -0.79 -12.27
CA THR A 31 5.96 -1.80 -13.18
C THR A 31 5.61 -3.24 -12.81
N LEU A 32 5.03 -3.47 -11.64
CA LEU A 32 4.73 -4.80 -11.09
C LEU A 32 3.26 -5.17 -11.27
N SER A 33 2.73 -5.11 -12.49
CA SER A 33 1.31 -5.32 -12.78
C SER A 33 0.73 -6.68 -12.33
N SER A 34 1.58 -7.70 -12.18
CA SER A 34 1.20 -9.04 -11.71
C SER A 34 1.31 -9.22 -10.19
N LEU A 35 1.73 -8.20 -9.44
CA LEU A 35 1.92 -8.30 -8.00
C LEU A 35 0.58 -8.52 -7.29
N LYS A 36 0.51 -9.60 -6.50
CA LYS A 36 -0.69 -9.98 -5.74
C LYS A 36 -0.61 -9.60 -4.26
N TYR A 37 0.59 -9.65 -3.68
CA TYR A 37 0.81 -9.44 -2.26
C TYR A 37 1.89 -8.39 -2.07
N LEU A 38 1.56 -7.29 -1.39
CA LEU A 38 2.49 -6.22 -1.11
C LEU A 38 2.52 -5.93 0.40
N ASN A 39 3.71 -6.04 1.00
CA ASN A 39 3.94 -5.67 2.38
C ASN A 39 5.03 -4.59 2.47
N LEU A 40 4.63 -3.40 2.92
CA LEU A 40 5.52 -2.26 3.17
C LEU A 40 5.58 -1.91 4.65
N GLY A 41 5.28 -2.86 5.54
CA GLY A 41 5.30 -2.65 6.98
C GLY A 41 6.60 -2.01 7.45
N VAL A 42 6.51 -1.08 8.41
CA VAL A 42 7.63 -0.32 8.99
C VAL A 42 8.27 0.70 8.03
N VAL A 43 7.92 0.71 6.74
CA VAL A 43 8.36 1.76 5.79
C VAL A 43 7.67 3.08 6.14
N LYS A 44 8.46 4.13 6.39
CA LYS A 44 7.94 5.45 6.78
C LYS A 44 7.32 6.17 5.58
N LEU A 45 5.98 6.27 5.55
CA LEU A 45 5.21 6.89 4.46
C LEU A 45 4.71 8.32 4.77
N ILE A 46 5.27 8.98 5.78
CA ILE A 46 4.78 10.26 6.36
C ILE A 46 4.55 11.39 5.34
N LYS A 47 5.42 11.52 4.34
CA LYS A 47 5.30 12.55 3.28
C LYS A 47 4.72 12.01 1.97
N THR A 48 4.55 10.70 1.88
CA THR A 48 4.00 10.00 0.71
C THR A 48 2.53 9.65 0.89
N THR A 49 1.81 10.27 1.84
CA THR A 49 0.35 10.20 1.92
C THR A 49 -0.32 10.53 0.58
N SER A 50 0.30 11.41 -0.22
CA SER A 50 -0.13 11.75 -1.57
C SER A 50 0.28 10.75 -2.67
N TYR A 51 1.19 9.81 -2.40
CA TYR A 51 1.85 8.99 -3.43
C TYR A 51 1.71 7.47 -3.24
N TRP A 52 1.61 6.96 -2.01
CA TRP A 52 1.48 5.51 -1.80
C TRP A 52 0.21 4.97 -2.44
N LEU A 53 -0.89 5.69 -2.26
CA LEU A 53 -2.21 5.27 -2.70
C LEU A 53 -2.33 5.29 -4.25
N PRO A 54 -1.92 6.35 -4.97
CA PRO A 54 -1.80 6.28 -6.42
C PRO A 54 -0.87 5.18 -6.93
N ALA A 55 0.26 4.92 -6.27
CA ALA A 55 1.20 3.89 -6.70
C ALA A 55 0.60 2.48 -6.58
N VAL A 56 -0.06 2.15 -5.47
CA VAL A 56 -0.73 0.85 -5.33
C VAL A 56 -1.99 0.74 -6.18
N ASN A 57 -2.63 1.87 -6.49
CA ASN A 57 -3.80 1.92 -7.37
C ASN A 57 -3.47 1.55 -8.84
N MET A 58 -2.19 1.56 -9.20
CA MET A 58 -1.69 1.09 -10.50
C MET A 58 -1.47 -0.43 -10.55
N LEU A 59 -1.72 -1.17 -9.47
CA LEU A 59 -1.53 -2.61 -9.37
C LEU A 59 -2.88 -3.34 -9.56
N PRO A 60 -3.26 -3.73 -10.80
CA PRO A 60 -4.58 -4.30 -11.07
C PRO A 60 -4.78 -5.69 -10.43
N SER A 61 -3.69 -6.41 -10.18
CA SER A 61 -3.71 -7.77 -9.65
C SER A 61 -3.57 -7.84 -8.12
N LEU A 62 -3.49 -6.70 -7.43
CA LEU A 62 -3.20 -6.67 -6.00
C LEU A 62 -4.38 -7.22 -5.18
N VAL A 63 -4.11 -8.24 -4.39
CA VAL A 63 -5.07 -8.94 -3.53
C VAL A 63 -4.90 -8.52 -2.08
N GLU A 64 -3.66 -8.39 -1.61
CA GLU A 64 -3.38 -7.99 -0.24
C GLU A 64 -2.38 -6.85 -0.16
N LEU A 65 -2.75 -5.83 0.61
CA LEU A 65 -1.90 -4.69 0.92
C LEU A 65 -1.72 -4.57 2.43
N HIS A 66 -0.47 -4.70 2.87
CA HIS A 66 -0.08 -4.60 4.27
C HIS A 66 0.83 -3.39 4.50
N LEU A 67 0.34 -2.41 5.26
CA LEU A 67 1.04 -1.18 5.65
C LEU A 67 1.15 -1.01 7.18
N PRO A 68 1.47 -2.04 7.98
CA PRO A 68 1.51 -1.89 9.42
C PRO A 68 2.68 -1.00 9.86
N SER A 69 2.46 -0.14 10.84
CA SER A 69 3.51 0.73 11.41
C SER A 69 4.21 1.67 10.41
N CYS A 70 3.53 2.09 9.33
CA CYS A 70 4.07 2.98 8.30
C CYS A 70 4.07 4.47 8.67
N ARG A 71 3.63 4.81 9.89
CA ARG A 71 3.45 6.19 10.40
C ARG A 71 2.48 7.02 9.54
N LEU A 72 1.48 6.37 8.95
CA LEU A 72 0.39 7.05 8.25
C LEU A 72 -0.45 7.85 9.26
N SER A 73 -0.57 9.16 9.04
CA SER A 73 -1.38 10.06 9.87
C SER A 73 -2.69 10.47 9.19
N MET A 74 -2.71 10.48 7.86
CA MET A 74 -3.86 10.89 7.05
C MET A 74 -4.07 9.92 5.89
N LEU A 75 -5.34 9.63 5.61
CA LEU A 75 -5.76 8.93 4.40
C LEU A 75 -6.31 9.95 3.38
N PRO A 76 -6.00 9.82 2.08
CA PRO A 76 -6.58 10.68 1.05
C PRO A 76 -8.11 10.55 1.04
N LEU A 77 -8.83 11.67 1.04
CA LEU A 77 -10.30 11.68 1.05
C LEU A 77 -10.90 11.35 -0.32
N THR A 78 -10.21 11.71 -1.40
CA THR A 78 -10.65 11.50 -2.76
C THR A 78 -9.54 10.88 -3.60
N LEU A 79 -9.95 10.05 -4.56
CA LEU A 79 -9.10 9.57 -5.65
C LEU A 79 -9.90 9.68 -6.94
N PRO A 80 -9.30 10.18 -8.04
CA PRO A 80 -10.00 10.32 -9.31
C PRO A 80 -10.39 8.98 -9.95
N SER A 81 -9.63 7.91 -9.71
CA SER A 81 -10.01 6.55 -10.08
C SER A 81 -9.46 5.56 -9.06
N ILE A 82 -10.26 4.56 -8.67
CA ILE A 82 -9.84 3.48 -7.78
C ILE A 82 -9.93 2.18 -8.54
N ASN A 83 -8.79 1.52 -8.68
CA ASN A 83 -8.59 0.31 -9.47
C ASN A 83 -8.26 -0.90 -8.60
N PHE A 84 -8.70 -0.89 -7.34
CA PHE A 84 -8.64 -2.03 -6.43
C PHE A 84 -9.72 -3.07 -6.77
N THR A 85 -9.71 -3.56 -7.99
CA THR A 85 -10.69 -4.55 -8.47
C THR A 85 -10.46 -5.93 -7.86
N SER A 86 -9.23 -6.22 -7.40
CA SER A 86 -8.81 -7.52 -6.87
C SER A 86 -8.52 -7.52 -5.37
N LEU A 87 -8.54 -6.36 -4.70
CA LEU A 87 -8.11 -6.21 -3.31
C LEU A 87 -9.12 -6.83 -2.33
N ILE A 88 -8.61 -7.64 -1.39
CA ILE A 88 -9.38 -8.39 -0.38
C ILE A 88 -8.88 -8.10 1.04
N VAL A 89 -7.60 -7.74 1.19
CA VAL A 89 -7.00 -7.41 2.49
C VAL A 89 -6.34 -6.05 2.43
N LEU A 90 -6.73 -5.19 3.38
CA LEU A 90 -6.06 -3.92 3.65
C LEU A 90 -5.73 -3.83 5.14
N ASP A 91 -4.45 -3.96 5.46
CA ASP A 91 -3.93 -3.81 6.81
C ASP A 91 -3.25 -2.43 6.96
N LEU A 92 -3.89 -1.57 7.74
CA LEU A 92 -3.38 -0.26 8.15
C LEU A 92 -3.03 -0.23 9.64
N SER A 93 -2.89 -1.39 10.29
CA SER A 93 -2.70 -1.49 11.74
C SER A 93 -1.45 -0.78 12.24
N SER A 94 -1.47 -0.38 13.51
CA SER A 94 -0.33 0.29 14.14
C SER A 94 0.09 1.60 13.45
N ASN A 95 -0.81 2.23 12.69
CA ASN A 95 -0.65 3.59 12.19
C ASN A 95 -1.34 4.60 13.14
N LYS A 96 -1.11 5.90 12.90
CA LYS A 96 -1.70 7.00 13.68
C LYS A 96 -2.73 7.74 12.84
N VAL A 97 -3.60 7.01 12.15
CA VAL A 97 -4.63 7.60 11.29
C VAL A 97 -5.62 8.37 12.15
N THR A 98 -5.54 9.70 12.14
CA THR A 98 -6.44 10.58 12.90
C THR A 98 -7.45 11.30 12.01
N SER A 99 -7.38 11.12 10.69
CA SER A 99 -8.28 11.71 9.71
C SER A 99 -9.61 10.96 9.61
N THR A 100 -10.64 11.62 9.07
CA THR A 100 -11.91 10.99 8.69
C THR A 100 -11.68 9.77 7.78
N ILE A 101 -12.45 8.71 8.00
CA ILE A 101 -12.42 7.51 7.16
C ILE A 101 -12.92 7.88 5.75
N PRO A 102 -12.12 7.67 4.69
CA PRO A 102 -12.47 8.15 3.36
C PRO A 102 -13.53 7.25 2.68
N PRO A 103 -14.41 7.81 1.83
CA PRO A 103 -15.50 7.08 1.17
C PRO A 103 -15.06 5.83 0.40
N TRP A 104 -13.86 5.86 -0.16
CA TRP A 104 -13.35 4.73 -0.94
C TRP A 104 -13.13 3.46 -0.12
N LEU A 105 -12.85 3.58 1.18
CA LEU A 105 -12.70 2.43 2.04
C LEU A 105 -14.01 1.64 2.13
N PHE A 106 -15.14 2.35 2.11
CA PHE A 106 -16.48 1.75 2.07
C PHE A 106 -16.85 1.17 0.69
N ASN A 107 -16.22 1.62 -0.40
CA ASN A 107 -16.46 1.00 -1.71
C ASN A 107 -15.75 -0.36 -1.82
N LEU A 108 -14.65 -0.56 -1.08
CA LEU A 108 -13.98 -1.85 -0.97
C LEU A 108 -14.87 -2.87 -0.22
N THR A 109 -15.51 -2.47 0.88
CA THR A 109 -16.41 -3.34 1.66
C THR A 109 -17.67 -3.74 0.89
N LYS A 110 -18.20 -2.86 0.03
CA LYS A 110 -19.43 -3.12 -0.73
C LYS A 110 -19.27 -4.22 -1.78
N THR A 111 -18.02 -4.49 -2.20
CA THR A 111 -17.76 -5.38 -3.33
C THR A 111 -17.45 -6.81 -2.87
N ARG A 112 -16.88 -7.02 -1.67
CA ARG A 112 -16.50 -8.35 -1.11
C ARG A 112 -16.38 -8.33 0.43
N ASP A 113 -16.29 -9.51 1.04
CA ASP A 113 -15.88 -9.70 2.45
C ASP A 113 -14.39 -9.32 2.59
N VAL A 114 -14.12 -8.02 2.72
CA VAL A 114 -12.77 -7.46 2.82
C VAL A 114 -12.36 -7.40 4.29
N GLY A 115 -11.24 -8.03 4.62
CA GLY A 115 -10.67 -7.97 5.97
C GLY A 115 -9.97 -6.63 6.21
N PHE A 116 -10.51 -5.83 7.13
CA PHE A 116 -9.89 -4.56 7.55
C PHE A 116 -9.25 -4.70 8.92
N ARG A 117 -7.99 -4.26 9.01
CA ARG A 117 -7.27 -4.07 10.27
C ARG A 117 -6.78 -2.63 10.30
N ILE A 118 -7.22 -1.83 11.27
CA ILE A 118 -6.82 -0.42 11.50
C ILE A 118 -6.23 -0.31 12.90
#